data_AF-A0A534RFX9-F1
#
_entry.id   AF-A0A534RFX9-F1
#
_cell.length_a   1.000
_cell.length_b   1.000
_cell.length_c   1.000
_cell.angle_alpha   90.00
_cell.angle_beta   90.00
_cell.angle_gamma   90.00
#
_symmetry.space_group_name_H-M   'P 1'
#
loop_
_entity.id
_entity.type
_entity.pdbx_description
1 polymer ?
#
loop_
_entity_poly.entity_id
_entity_poly.type
_entity_poly.pdbx_seq_one_letter_code
_entity_poly.pdbx_strand_id
1 'polypeptide(L)'
;MRAVLEDAIRCLAGEIGPTRERAQLAADAREWVAARDARWPFSFDNICDGMGFDSGSLRERLLRNAPVIPFAGGEPSVVRREKRHRPAEDDIVKMIRSGQPLRVVAETFGISVSKVSILSCGLASRLKAERDDQIRSLRQAGWTHRALAAHFGLSRIRILRICARREEREEDSRTAA
;
A
#
# COMPACT_ATOMS: atom_id res chain seq x y z
N MET A 1 -17.29 9.96 5.60
CA MET A 1 -16.35 10.26 6.70
C MET A 1 -17.05 10.45 8.06
N ARG A 2 -18.32 10.90 8.08
CA ARG A 2 -19.14 11.04 9.30
C ARG A 2 -19.14 9.83 10.25
N ALA A 3 -19.28 8.60 9.74
CA ALA A 3 -19.32 7.40 10.57
C ALA A 3 -18.07 7.20 11.44
N VAL A 4 -16.89 7.57 10.93
CA VAL A 4 -15.62 7.44 11.68
C VAL A 4 -15.55 8.47 12.81
N LEU A 5 -15.98 9.70 12.55
CA LEU A 5 -16.05 10.73 13.59
C LEU A 5 -17.10 10.37 14.66
N GLU A 6 -18.25 9.88 14.25
CA GLU A 6 -19.32 9.45 15.16
C GLU A 6 -18.88 8.30 16.07
N ASP A 7 -18.20 7.30 15.50
CA ASP A 7 -17.63 6.18 16.26
C ASP A 7 -16.58 6.66 17.28
N ALA A 8 -15.68 7.55 16.87
CA ALA A 8 -14.67 8.12 17.76
C ALA A 8 -15.29 8.93 18.92
N ILE A 9 -16.35 9.71 18.64
CA ILE A 9 -17.08 10.47 19.68
C ILE A 9 -17.76 9.51 20.67
N ARG A 10 -18.39 8.43 20.19
CA ARG A 10 -19.02 7.43 21.05
C ARG A 10 -18.00 6.64 21.87
N CYS A 11 -16.82 6.35 21.31
CA CYS A 11 -15.71 5.78 22.05
C CYS A 11 -15.23 6.74 23.16
N LEU A 12 -15.03 8.03 22.84
CA LEU A 12 -14.66 9.07 23.82
C LEU A 12 -15.68 9.19 24.95
N ALA A 13 -16.98 9.07 24.64
CA ALA A 13 -18.06 9.11 25.62
C ALA A 13 -18.20 7.81 26.43
N GLY A 14 -17.53 6.72 26.05
CA GLY A 14 -17.66 5.42 26.72
C GLY A 14 -19.00 4.72 26.45
N GLU A 15 -19.70 5.10 25.38
CA GLU A 15 -21.04 4.62 25.06
C GLU A 15 -21.02 3.28 24.31
N ILE A 16 -19.91 2.95 23.65
CA ILE A 16 -19.78 1.78 22.79
C ILE A 16 -18.64 0.86 23.21
N GLY A 17 -18.78 -0.42 22.86
CA GLY A 17 -17.82 -1.48 23.16
C GLY A 17 -18.06 -2.19 24.51
N PRO A 18 -17.41 -3.35 24.72
CA PRO A 18 -17.49 -4.11 25.97
C PRO A 18 -17.03 -3.27 27.16
N THR A 19 -17.70 -3.37 28.32
CA THR A 19 -17.40 -2.56 29.51
C THR A 19 -15.92 -2.55 29.89
N ARG A 20 -15.24 -3.70 29.79
CA ARG A 20 -13.81 -3.86 30.09
C ARG A 20 -12.87 -3.16 29.09
N GLU A 21 -13.33 -2.91 27.87
CA GLU A 21 -12.55 -2.33 26.77
C GLU A 21 -12.85 -0.83 26.58
N ARG A 22 -13.94 -0.31 27.15
CA ARG A 22 -14.37 1.10 27.00
C ARG A 22 -13.29 2.12 27.37
N ALA A 23 -12.54 1.87 28.45
CA ALA A 23 -11.47 2.78 28.87
C ALA A 23 -10.35 2.83 27.81
N GLN A 24 -9.99 1.68 27.22
CA GLN A 24 -9.00 1.61 26.15
C GLN A 24 -9.51 2.26 24.87
N LEU A 25 -10.75 1.98 24.47
CA LEU A 25 -11.38 2.60 23.29
C LEU A 25 -11.46 4.13 23.41
N ALA A 26 -11.79 4.64 24.60
CA ALA A 26 -11.78 6.07 24.87
C ALA A 26 -10.37 6.67 24.80
N ALA A 27 -9.36 5.96 25.32
CA ALA A 27 -7.96 6.40 25.23
C ALA A 27 -7.47 6.43 23.78
N ASP A 28 -7.73 5.40 22.99
CA ASP A 28 -7.38 5.32 21.57
C ASP A 28 -8.05 6.45 20.77
N ALA A 29 -9.34 6.70 21.02
CA ALA A 29 -10.06 7.79 20.38
C ALA A 29 -9.51 9.16 20.78
N ARG A 30 -9.10 9.33 22.05
CA ARG A 30 -8.48 10.57 22.54
C ARG A 30 -7.13 10.83 21.86
N GLU A 31 -6.31 9.79 21.70
CA GLU A 31 -5.05 9.88 20.98
C GLU A 31 -5.26 10.24 19.50
N TRP A 32 -6.23 9.58 18.84
CA TRP A 32 -6.55 9.87 17.45
C TRP A 32 -7.02 11.32 17.23
N VAL A 33 -7.87 11.84 18.12
CA VAL A 33 -8.30 13.26 18.09
C VAL A 33 -7.13 14.21 18.40
N ALA A 34 -6.24 13.84 19.33
CA ALA A 34 -5.09 14.66 19.70
C ALA A 34 -3.97 14.66 18.64
N ALA A 35 -3.88 13.64 17.79
CA ALA A 35 -2.85 13.52 16.76
C ALA A 35 -2.89 14.69 15.76
N ARG A 36 -1.71 15.14 15.33
CA ARG A 36 -1.54 16.14 14.25
C ARG A 36 -0.85 15.47 13.08
N ASP A 37 -1.60 14.71 12.29
CA ASP A 37 -1.06 13.92 11.18
C ASP A 37 -2.02 13.93 9.99
N ALA A 38 -1.84 14.87 9.06
CA ALA A 38 -2.66 15.00 7.86
C ALA A 38 -2.31 13.98 6.75
N ARG A 39 -1.35 13.08 6.97
CA ARG A 39 -0.89 12.15 5.91
C ARG A 39 -1.87 11.00 5.64
N TRP A 40 -2.82 10.76 6.55
CA TRP A 40 -3.78 9.66 6.43
C TRP A 40 -5.18 10.18 6.04
N PRO A 41 -5.87 9.62 5.03
CA PRO A 41 -7.18 10.11 4.59
C PRO A 41 -8.27 10.17 5.66
N PHE A 42 -8.15 9.36 6.72
CA PHE A 42 -9.04 9.38 7.89
C PHE A 42 -8.34 9.86 9.16
N SER A 43 -7.32 10.72 9.02
CA SER A 43 -6.87 11.51 10.16
C SER A 43 -8.00 12.41 10.64
N PHE A 44 -7.98 12.77 11.92
CA PHE A 44 -8.96 13.68 12.47
C PHE A 44 -9.01 15.01 11.68
N ASP A 45 -7.84 15.54 11.30
CA ASP A 45 -7.73 16.78 10.52
C ASP A 45 -8.37 16.65 9.13
N ASN A 46 -8.08 15.57 8.38
CA ASN A 46 -8.63 15.38 7.04
C ASN A 46 -10.15 15.09 7.06
N ILE A 47 -10.63 14.43 8.11
CA ILE A 47 -12.08 14.23 8.29
C ILE A 47 -12.78 15.55 8.59
N CYS A 48 -12.20 16.39 9.46
CA CYS A 48 -12.76 17.71 9.77
C CYS A 48 -12.81 18.58 8.53
N ASP A 49 -11.70 18.65 7.78
CA ASP A 49 -11.58 19.42 6.54
C ASP A 49 -12.62 18.97 5.50
N GLY A 50 -12.72 17.66 5.24
CA GLY A 50 -13.71 17.10 4.32
C GLY A 50 -15.18 17.25 4.75
N MET A 51 -15.45 17.69 5.99
CA MET A 51 -16.78 18.00 6.50
C MET A 51 -17.00 19.49 6.77
N GLY A 52 -16.00 20.34 6.51
CA GLY A 52 -16.08 21.79 6.73
C GLY A 52 -15.98 22.20 8.21
N PHE A 53 -15.37 21.38 9.06
CA PHE A 53 -15.13 21.71 10.47
C PHE A 53 -13.71 22.24 10.69
N ASP A 54 -13.57 23.25 11.55
CA ASP A 54 -12.26 23.63 12.08
C ASP A 54 -11.74 22.57 13.05
N SER A 55 -10.70 21.86 12.63
CA SER A 55 -10.16 20.74 13.40
C SER A 55 -9.57 21.18 14.74
N GLY A 56 -9.00 22.40 14.83
CA GLY A 56 -8.49 22.95 16.08
C GLY A 56 -9.57 23.10 17.15
N SER A 57 -10.64 23.82 16.79
CA SER A 57 -11.77 24.11 17.66
C SER A 57 -12.55 22.84 18.03
N LEU A 58 -12.79 21.95 17.06
CA LEU A 58 -13.52 20.71 17.34
C LEU A 58 -12.71 19.80 18.26
N ARG A 59 -11.39 19.69 18.04
CA ARG A 59 -10.49 18.92 18.91
C ARG A 59 -10.52 19.43 20.34
N GLU A 60 -10.35 20.74 20.52
CA GLU A 60 -10.38 21.34 21.84
C GLU A 60 -11.70 21.03 22.55
N ARG A 61 -12.83 21.20 21.86
CA ARG A 61 -14.15 20.89 22.39
C ARG A 61 -14.29 19.41 22.76
N LEU A 62 -13.85 18.49 21.90
CA LEU A 62 -13.95 17.06 22.17
C LEU A 62 -13.07 16.65 23.35
N LEU A 63 -11.82 17.09 23.41
CA LEU A 63 -10.89 16.71 24.48
C LEU A 63 -11.26 17.32 25.83
N ARG A 64 -11.82 18.53 25.83
CA ARG A 64 -12.32 19.22 27.03
C ARG A 64 -13.57 18.56 27.62
N ASN A 65 -14.49 18.10 26.77
CA ASN A 65 -15.77 17.53 27.21
C ASN A 65 -15.75 15.99 27.34
N ALA A 66 -14.70 15.32 26.87
CA ALA A 66 -14.60 13.87 26.96
C ALA A 66 -14.42 13.42 28.43
N PRO A 67 -15.28 12.53 28.94
CA PRO A 67 -15.18 12.03 30.30
C PRO A 67 -13.84 11.32 30.54
N VAL A 68 -13.37 11.36 31.79
CA VAL A 68 -12.27 10.50 32.23
C VAL A 68 -12.88 9.17 32.62
N ILE A 69 -12.67 8.15 31.80
CA ILE A 69 -13.14 6.79 32.09
C ILE A 69 -12.04 6.09 32.89
N PRO A 70 -12.28 5.74 34.18
CA PRO A 70 -11.27 5.09 35.00
C PRO A 70 -10.93 3.72 34.43
N PHE A 71 -9.64 3.43 34.34
CA PHE A 71 -9.16 2.12 33.94
C PHE A 71 -9.27 1.16 35.12
N ALA A 72 -10.20 0.21 35.07
CA ALA A 72 -10.31 -0.85 36.07
C ALA A 72 -9.23 -1.92 35.84
N GLY A 73 -7.98 -1.58 36.16
CA GLY A 73 -6.94 -2.50 36.63
C GLY A 73 -6.61 -3.78 35.86
N GLY A 74 -6.87 -3.88 34.55
CA GLY A 74 -6.39 -5.01 33.75
C GLY A 74 -5.50 -4.50 32.65
N GLU A 75 -4.17 -4.67 32.78
CA GLU A 75 -3.11 -4.28 31.81
C GLU A 75 -3.68 -3.86 30.44
N PRO A 76 -3.50 -2.59 30.00
CA PRO A 76 -4.03 -2.15 28.72
C PRO A 76 -3.54 -3.15 27.70
N SER A 77 -4.45 -3.92 27.12
CA SER A 77 -4.10 -4.91 26.13
C SER A 77 -3.43 -4.12 25.03
N VAL A 78 -2.11 -4.20 25.00
CA VAL A 78 -1.22 -3.47 24.10
C VAL A 78 -1.36 -4.07 22.70
N VAL A 79 -2.57 -4.39 22.27
CA VAL A 79 -2.93 -4.20 20.88
C VAL A 79 -3.03 -2.68 20.69
N ARG A 80 -1.88 -2.00 20.82
CA ARG A 80 -1.59 -0.83 20.02
C ARG A 80 -2.10 -1.22 18.65
N ARG A 81 -3.19 -0.60 18.20
CA ARG A 81 -3.42 -0.49 16.77
C ARG A 81 -2.24 0.32 16.28
N GLU A 82 -1.09 -0.35 16.11
CA GLU A 82 0.09 0.21 15.50
C GLU A 82 -0.46 0.92 14.29
N LYS A 83 -0.31 2.26 14.31
CA LYS A 83 -0.55 3.14 13.16
C LYS A 83 -0.28 2.28 11.95
N ARG A 84 -1.33 1.88 11.21
CA ARG A 84 -1.19 0.94 10.09
C ARG A 84 0.05 1.38 9.34
N HIS A 85 1.16 0.68 9.52
CA HIS A 85 2.39 0.98 8.83
C HIS A 85 2.06 0.49 7.43
N ARG A 86 1.39 1.36 6.67
CA ARG A 86 1.27 1.16 5.23
C ARG A 86 2.72 1.12 4.81
N PRO A 87 3.24 -0.02 4.31
CA PRO A 87 4.54 0.00 3.68
C PRO A 87 4.48 1.17 2.69
N ALA A 88 5.38 2.14 2.83
CA ALA A 88 5.34 3.32 1.99
C ALA A 88 5.31 2.80 0.56
N GLU A 89 4.24 3.09 -0.17
CA GLU A 89 4.02 2.59 -1.53
C GLU A 89 5.26 2.88 -2.38
N ASP A 90 5.88 4.03 -2.12
CA ASP A 90 7.16 4.46 -2.65
C ASP A 90 8.30 3.45 -2.43
N ASP A 91 8.40 2.83 -1.26
CA ASP A 91 9.46 1.87 -0.96
C ASP A 91 9.23 0.53 -1.65
N ILE A 92 7.96 0.08 -1.73
CA ILE A 92 7.59 -1.07 -2.58
C ILE A 92 7.98 -0.80 -4.03
N VAL A 93 7.64 0.38 -4.55
CA VAL A 93 7.95 0.79 -5.92
C VAL A 93 9.46 0.87 -6.14
N LYS A 94 10.23 1.45 -5.21
CA LYS A 94 11.70 1.53 -5.28
C LYS A 94 12.33 0.14 -5.35
N MET A 95 11.90 -0.79 -4.48
CA MET A 95 12.44 -2.16 -4.49
C MET A 95 12.14 -2.88 -5.81
N ILE A 96 10.93 -2.74 -6.35
CA ILE A 96 10.57 -3.34 -7.64
C ILE A 96 11.43 -2.77 -8.76
N ARG A 97 11.63 -1.44 -8.79
CA ARG A 97 12.48 -0.78 -9.79
C ARG A 97 13.95 -1.17 -9.66
N SER A 98 14.44 -1.47 -8.46
CA SER A 98 15.79 -2.01 -8.26
C SER A 98 15.92 -3.49 -8.67
N GLY A 99 14.89 -4.07 -9.28
CA GLY A 99 14.90 -5.44 -9.78
C GLY A 99 14.59 -6.51 -8.73
N GLN A 100 14.11 -6.13 -7.54
CA GLN A 100 13.76 -7.09 -6.52
C GLN A 100 12.53 -7.92 -6.95
N PRO A 101 12.57 -9.25 -6.82
CA PRO A 101 11.41 -10.09 -7.12
C PRO A 101 10.26 -9.80 -6.15
N LEU A 102 9.01 -9.86 -6.64
CA LEU A 102 7.83 -9.60 -5.83
C LEU A 102 7.76 -10.44 -4.53
N ARG A 103 8.29 -11.67 -4.54
CA ARG A 103 8.36 -12.53 -3.34
C ARG A 103 9.24 -11.94 -2.23
N VAL A 104 10.36 -11.33 -2.60
CA VAL A 104 11.32 -10.72 -1.65
C VAL A 104 10.72 -9.44 -1.07
N VAL A 105 10.06 -8.65 -1.93
CA VAL A 105 9.32 -7.46 -1.50
C VAL A 105 8.19 -7.85 -0.54
N ALA A 106 7.42 -8.88 -0.85
CA ALA A 106 6.34 -9.40 -0.01
C ALA A 106 6.84 -9.81 1.39
N GLU A 107 7.93 -10.57 1.44
CA GLU A 107 8.59 -11.00 2.68
C GLU A 107 9.10 -9.81 3.51
N THR A 108 9.77 -8.85 2.86
CA THR A 108 10.32 -7.64 3.50
C THR A 108 9.26 -6.84 4.25
N PHE A 109 8.04 -6.79 3.70
CA PHE A 109 6.92 -6.03 4.27
C PHE A 109 5.90 -6.89 5.02
N GLY A 110 6.11 -8.21 5.14
CA GLY A 110 5.17 -9.12 5.80
C GLY A 110 3.78 -9.15 5.15
N ILE A 111 3.67 -8.96 3.83
CA ILE A 111 2.40 -8.93 3.08
C ILE A 111 2.38 -9.99 1.98
N SER A 112 1.18 -10.31 1.45
CA SER A 112 1.07 -11.24 0.32
C SER A 112 1.59 -10.65 -0.99
N VAL A 113 2.09 -11.51 -1.89
CA VAL A 113 2.53 -11.11 -3.24
C VAL A 113 1.42 -10.38 -4.01
N SER A 114 0.18 -10.84 -3.90
CA SER A 114 -0.98 -10.17 -4.51
C SER A 114 -1.16 -8.74 -4.00
N LYS A 115 -0.94 -8.52 -2.70
CA LYS A 115 -1.01 -7.19 -2.10
C LYS A 115 0.10 -6.27 -2.59
N VAL A 116 1.32 -6.78 -2.79
CA VAL A 116 2.41 -6.04 -3.44
C VAL A 116 2.03 -5.63 -4.88
N SER A 117 1.43 -6.55 -5.64
CA SER A 117 0.99 -6.26 -7.02
C SER A 117 -0.06 -5.16 -7.07
N ILE A 118 -1.05 -5.18 -6.17
CA ILE A 118 -2.09 -4.16 -6.06
C ILE A 118 -1.48 -2.81 -5.69
N LEU A 119 -0.65 -2.76 -4.65
CA LEU A 119 -0.01 -1.53 -4.17
C LEU A 119 0.94 -0.92 -5.20
N SER A 120 1.57 -1.74 -6.05
CA SER A 120 2.43 -1.26 -7.13
C SER A 120 1.70 -1.09 -8.47
N CYS A 121 0.37 -1.24 -8.51
CA CYS A 121 -0.43 -1.23 -9.72
C CYS A 121 0.18 -2.08 -10.87
N GLY A 122 0.62 -3.30 -10.55
CA GLY A 122 1.22 -4.22 -11.53
C GLY A 122 2.55 -3.76 -12.14
N LEU A 123 3.32 -2.91 -11.44
CA LEU A 123 4.58 -2.34 -11.94
C LEU A 123 5.57 -3.40 -12.43
N ALA A 124 5.76 -4.49 -11.70
CA ALA A 124 6.70 -5.55 -12.09
C ALA A 124 6.33 -6.20 -13.44
N SER A 125 5.03 -6.35 -13.71
CA SER A 125 4.55 -6.88 -15.00
C SER A 125 4.81 -5.89 -16.13
N ARG A 126 4.60 -4.59 -15.90
CA ARG A 126 4.87 -3.53 -16.88
C ARG A 126 6.35 -3.43 -17.21
N LEU A 127 7.23 -3.37 -16.21
CA LEU A 127 8.69 -3.35 -16.40
C LEU A 127 9.18 -4.59 -17.15
N LYS A 128 8.62 -5.76 -16.84
CA LYS A 128 8.94 -6.99 -17.56
C LYS A 128 8.54 -6.92 -19.03
N ALA A 129 7.33 -6.43 -19.32
CA ALA A 129 6.84 -6.28 -20.69
C ALA A 129 7.72 -5.30 -21.48
N GLU A 130 8.01 -4.14 -20.91
CA GLU A 130 8.88 -3.12 -21.51
C GLU A 130 10.28 -3.67 -21.82
N ARG A 131 10.89 -4.40 -20.87
CA ARG A 131 12.17 -5.08 -21.12
C ARG A 131 12.08 -6.12 -22.23
N ASP A 132 11.03 -6.93 -22.24
CA ASP A 132 10.84 -7.95 -23.28
C ASP A 132 10.61 -7.30 -24.67
N ASP A 133 9.99 -6.11 -24.73
CA ASP A 133 9.84 -5.31 -25.95
C ASP A 133 11.18 -4.71 -26.41
N GLN A 134 11.99 -4.19 -25.48
CA GLN A 134 13.35 -3.71 -25.76
C GLN A 134 14.24 -4.83 -26.32
N ILE A 135 14.18 -6.05 -25.74
CA ILE A 135 14.90 -7.22 -26.24
C ILE A 135 14.51 -7.50 -27.70
N ARG A 136 13.21 -7.41 -28.04
CA ARG A 136 12.74 -7.63 -29.41
C ARG A 136 13.17 -6.53 -30.36
N SER A 137 13.11 -5.26 -29.93
CA SER A 137 13.57 -4.11 -30.73
C SER A 137 15.07 -4.21 -31.05
N LEU A 138 15.91 -4.51 -30.05
CA LEU A 138 17.34 -4.71 -30.27
C LEU A 138 17.63 -5.92 -31.16
N ARG A 139 16.83 -6.98 -31.06
CA ARG A 139 16.95 -8.13 -31.96
C ARG A 139 16.69 -7.77 -33.42
N GLN A 140 15.71 -6.88 -33.69
CA GLN A 140 15.42 -6.34 -35.03
C GLN A 140 16.55 -5.44 -35.54
N ALA A 141 17.18 -4.68 -34.65
CA ALA A 141 18.36 -3.86 -34.96
C ALA A 141 19.65 -4.70 -35.21
N GLY A 142 19.55 -6.03 -35.30
CA GLY A 142 20.66 -6.91 -35.66
C GLY A 142 21.47 -7.46 -34.48
N TRP A 143 21.06 -7.22 -33.22
CA TRP A 143 21.78 -7.75 -32.07
C TRP A 143 21.70 -9.28 -32.00
N THR A 144 22.84 -9.93 -31.69
CA THR A 144 22.88 -11.38 -31.52
C THR A 144 22.21 -11.81 -30.21
N HIS A 145 21.62 -13.00 -30.18
CA HIS A 145 21.03 -13.57 -28.96
C HIS A 145 22.04 -13.67 -27.80
N ARG A 146 23.33 -13.84 -28.10
CA ARG A 146 24.41 -13.87 -27.09
C ARG A 146 24.67 -12.49 -26.50
N ALA A 147 24.70 -11.45 -27.34
CA ALA A 147 24.86 -10.06 -26.89
C ALA A 147 23.68 -9.62 -26.01
N LEU A 148 22.45 -9.98 -26.39
CA LEU A 148 21.25 -9.69 -25.60
C LEU A 148 21.26 -10.41 -24.25
N ALA A 149 21.65 -11.70 -24.23
CA ALA A 149 21.78 -12.46 -22.98
C ALA A 149 22.77 -11.80 -22.01
N ALA A 150 23.94 -11.37 -22.52
CA ALA A 150 24.94 -10.66 -21.72
C ALA A 150 24.44 -9.29 -21.24
N HIS A 151 23.79 -8.52 -22.12
CA HIS A 151 23.33 -7.16 -21.80
C HIS A 151 22.22 -7.15 -20.74
N PHE A 152 21.24 -8.06 -20.85
CA PHE A 152 20.10 -8.13 -19.91
C PHE A 152 20.33 -9.09 -18.73
N GLY A 153 21.48 -9.76 -18.65
CA GLY A 153 21.77 -10.75 -17.61
C GLY A 153 20.82 -11.95 -17.62
N LEU A 154 20.34 -12.36 -18.81
CA LEU A 154 19.39 -13.46 -18.97
C LEU A 154 20.05 -14.66 -19.64
N SER A 155 19.52 -15.86 -19.37
CA SER A 155 19.96 -17.04 -20.08
C SER A 155 19.62 -16.94 -21.58
N ARG A 156 20.48 -17.52 -22.42
CA ARG A 156 20.27 -17.57 -23.88
C ARG A 156 18.92 -18.21 -24.25
N ILE A 157 18.50 -19.25 -23.52
CA ILE A 157 17.20 -19.92 -23.71
C ILE A 157 16.04 -18.95 -23.46
N ARG A 158 16.13 -18.11 -22.42
CA ARG A 158 15.09 -17.13 -22.11
C ARG A 158 14.99 -16.07 -23.20
N ILE A 159 16.13 -15.58 -23.70
CA ILE A 159 16.18 -14.63 -24.82
C ILE A 159 15.53 -15.24 -26.06
N LEU A 160 15.89 -16.47 -26.43
CA LEU A 160 15.29 -17.17 -27.59
C LEU A 160 13.77 -17.24 -27.48
N ARG A 161 13.23 -17.61 -26.29
CA ARG A 161 11.78 -17.64 -26.05
C ARG A 161 11.10 -16.27 -26.16
N ILE A 162 11.78 -15.20 -25.73
CA ILE A 162 11.23 -13.83 -25.83
C ILE A 162 11.16 -13.38 -27.28
N CYS A 163 12.17 -13.72 -28.09
CA CYS A 163 12.20 -13.41 -29.53
C CYS A 163 11.17 -14.22 -30.32
N ALA A 164 11.04 -15.53 -30.06
CA ALA A 164 10.15 -16.43 -30.81
C ALA A 164 8.66 -16.06 -30.71
N ARG A 165 8.20 -15.49 -29.57
CA ARG A 165 6.79 -15.15 -29.31
C ARG A 165 6.15 -14.11 -30.26
N ARG A 166 6.94 -13.47 -31.14
CA ARG A 166 6.44 -12.49 -32.13
C ARG A 166 6.37 -13.09 -33.55
N GLU A 167 7.18 -14.11 -33.85
CA GLU A 167 7.14 -14.81 -35.15
C GLU A 167 5.75 -15.46 -35.34
N GLU A 168 5.22 -16.14 -34.31
CA GLU A 168 3.88 -16.75 -34.34
C GLU A 168 2.74 -15.74 -34.59
N ARG A 169 2.81 -14.51 -34.06
CA ARG A 169 1.76 -13.48 -34.27
C ARG A 169 1.85 -12.78 -35.63
N GLU A 170 3.06 -12.61 -36.18
CA GLU A 170 3.25 -12.02 -37.50
C GLU A 170 3.02 -13.02 -38.64
N GLU A 171 3.25 -14.32 -38.43
CA GLU A 171 2.89 -15.39 -39.37
C GLU A 171 1.37 -15.61 -39.42
N ASP A 172 0.66 -15.67 -38.28
CA ASP A 172 -0.81 -15.75 -38.28
C ASP A 172 -1.48 -14.57 -39.01
N SER A 173 -0.90 -13.37 -38.89
CA SER A 173 -1.42 -12.16 -39.54
C SER A 173 -1.15 -12.11 -41.06
N ARG A 174 -0.08 -12.77 -41.53
CA ARG A 174 0.29 -12.84 -42.96
C ARG A 174 -0.36 -14.00 -43.70
N THR A 175 -0.76 -15.05 -42.99
CA THR A 175 -1.40 -16.24 -43.58
C THR A 175 -2.92 -16.08 -43.69
N ALA A 176 -3.48 -15.04 -43.07
CA ALA A 176 -4.91 -14.71 -43.08
C ALA A 176 -5.30 -13.57 -44.06
N ALA A 177 -4.36 -13.11 -44.90
CA ALA A 177 -4.57 -12.12 -45.96
C ALA A 177 -4.28 -12.74 -47.34
#